data_AF-A0A968LVS9-F1
#
_entry.id   AF-A0A968LVS9-F1
#
_cell.length_a   1.000
_cell.length_b   1.000
_cell.length_c   1.000
_cell.angle_alpha   90.00
_cell.angle_beta   90.00
_cell.angle_gamma   90.00
#
_symmetry.space_group_name_H-M   'P 1'
#
loop_
_entity.id
_entity.type
_entity.pdbx_description
1 polymer ?
#
loop_
_entity_poly.entity_id
_entity_poly.type
_entity_poly.pdbx_seq_one_letter_code
_entity_poly.pdbx_strand_id
1 'polypeptide(L)'
;MAYTRVRLVATWTRFTAILAVLSLFVFLVLVQVMMYALKLETLEEIKFITLFHLVGFVLEQFKTHVGSWAYPEFGFTKIAGVPLYSGFMYAAVGSCIAQAWRLMRVTLHAAPKGWVSWSLGVLDLPQFLHERHPARRAIPAHARCARRVLAHPTRDQARLEPHVPHPCDASVRGSGRTHLGRGEHRHVLRRVGLPTPN
;
A
#
# COMPACT_ATOMS: atom_id res chain seq x y z
N MET A 1 38.53 14.71 -8.84
CA MET A 1 37.50 15.75 -8.58
C MET A 1 36.05 15.28 -8.75
N ALA A 2 35.71 14.45 -9.75
CA ALA A 2 34.34 13.92 -9.93
C ALA A 2 33.84 13.07 -8.74
N TYR A 3 34.71 12.22 -8.17
CA TYR A 3 34.38 11.37 -7.02
C TYR A 3 33.99 12.19 -5.76
N THR A 4 34.65 13.33 -5.54
CA THR A 4 34.36 14.24 -4.42
C THR A 4 33.00 14.93 -4.58
N ARG A 5 32.62 15.34 -5.80
CA ARG A 5 31.30 15.94 -6.07
C ARG A 5 30.16 14.92 -5.92
N VAL A 6 30.34 13.70 -6.41
CA VAL A 6 29.33 12.63 -6.26
C VAL A 6 29.12 12.26 -4.79
N ARG A 7 30.19 12.15 -4.00
CA ARG A 7 30.09 11.95 -2.54
C ARG A 7 29.39 13.12 -1.86
N LEU A 8 29.74 14.36 -2.18
CA LEU A 8 29.14 15.54 -1.57
C LEU A 8 27.64 15.62 -1.87
N VAL A 9 27.23 15.38 -3.12
CA VAL A 9 25.81 15.33 -3.51
C VAL A 9 25.10 14.19 -2.81
N ALA A 10 25.66 12.97 -2.79
CA ALA A 10 25.05 11.84 -2.09
C ALA A 10 24.91 12.06 -0.57
N THR A 11 25.91 12.68 0.06
CA THR A 11 25.86 13.05 1.49
C THR A 11 24.83 14.15 1.74
N TRP A 12 24.75 15.14 0.85
CA TRP A 12 23.78 16.23 0.96
C TRP A 12 22.34 15.73 0.81
N THR A 13 22.06 14.86 -0.17
CA THR A 13 20.73 14.25 -0.36
C THR A 13 20.33 13.33 0.81
N ARG A 14 21.29 12.60 1.39
CA ARG A 14 21.03 11.78 2.60
C ARG A 14 20.69 12.65 3.81
N PHE A 15 21.41 13.75 3.98
CA PHE A 15 21.17 14.69 5.08
C PHE A 15 19.80 15.37 4.96
N THR A 16 19.43 15.83 3.76
CA THR A 16 18.11 16.42 3.53
C THR A 16 16.97 15.42 3.71
N ALA A 17 17.14 14.16 3.31
CA ALA A 17 16.15 13.10 3.53
C ALA A 17 15.92 12.82 5.03
N ILE A 18 16.99 12.76 5.83
CA ILE A 18 16.87 12.55 7.28
C ILE A 18 16.18 13.74 7.96
N LEU A 19 16.56 14.96 7.57
CA LEU A 19 15.90 16.17 8.07
C LEU A 19 14.42 16.22 7.70
N ALA A 20 14.05 15.81 6.49
CA ALA A 20 12.66 15.76 6.06
C ALA A 20 11.84 14.79 6.92
N VAL A 21 12.35 13.58 7.18
CA VAL A 21 11.67 12.57 8.00
C VAL A 21 11.52 13.03 9.46
N LEU A 22 12.55 13.69 10.01
CA LEU A 22 12.48 14.27 11.36
C LEU A 22 11.48 15.43 11.41
N SER A 23 11.48 16.31 10.41
CA SER A 23 10.53 17.43 10.35
C SER A 23 9.09 16.95 10.25
N LEU A 24 8.82 15.84 9.55
CA LEU A 24 7.50 15.24 9.47
C LEU A 24 7.05 14.70 10.84
N PHE A 25 7.94 13.99 11.54
CA PHE A 25 7.65 13.48 12.88
C PHE A 25 7.34 14.63 13.86
N VAL A 26 8.19 15.65 13.89
CA VAL A 26 7.99 16.82 14.76
C VAL A 26 6.71 17.56 14.38
N PHE A 27 6.42 17.71 13.08
CA PHE A 27 5.19 18.33 12.61
C PHE A 27 3.95 17.55 13.06
N LEU A 28 3.93 16.22 12.93
CA LEU A 28 2.82 15.37 13.37
C LEU A 28 2.56 15.51 14.88
N VAL A 29 3.63 15.51 15.69
CA VAL A 29 3.53 15.73 17.13
C VAL A 29 3.01 17.13 17.45
N LEU A 30 3.52 18.16 16.74
CA LEU A 30 3.08 19.54 16.93
C LEU A 30 1.60 19.71 16.61
N VAL A 31 1.13 19.17 15.48
CA VAL A 31 -0.29 19.19 15.10
C VAL A 31 -1.14 18.50 16.17
N GLN A 32 -0.71 17.33 16.65
CA GLN A 32 -1.42 16.61 17.72
C GLN A 32 -1.52 17.43 19.02
N VAL A 33 -0.44 18.11 19.41
CA VAL A 33 -0.43 18.98 20.60
C VAL A 33 -1.30 20.23 20.37
N MET A 34 -1.24 20.83 19.18
CA MET A 34 -2.07 21.99 18.84
C MET A 34 -3.55 21.65 18.86
N MET A 35 -3.96 20.50 18.32
CA MET A 35 -5.36 20.07 18.32
C MET A 35 -5.89 19.87 19.75
N TYR A 36 -5.06 19.31 20.64
CA TYR A 36 -5.39 19.21 22.05
C TYR A 36 -5.45 20.59 22.74
N ALA A 37 -4.46 21.45 22.51
CA ALA A 37 -4.38 22.78 23.13
C ALA A 37 -5.54 23.70 22.70
N LEU A 38 -5.96 23.60 21.44
CA LEU A 38 -7.12 24.31 20.88
C LEU A 38 -8.45 23.68 21.30
N LYS A 39 -8.44 22.62 22.12
CA LYS A 39 -9.62 21.85 22.57
C LYS A 39 -10.50 21.37 21.42
N LEU A 40 -9.90 21.14 20.25
CA LEU A 40 -10.56 20.52 19.10
C LEU A 40 -10.70 19.01 19.30
N GLU A 41 -9.88 18.44 20.18
CA GLU A 41 -9.91 17.05 20.60
C GLU A 41 -10.10 16.93 22.12
N THR A 42 -10.89 15.93 22.49
CA THR A 42 -11.18 15.54 23.87
C THR A 42 -10.14 14.54 24.39
N LEU A 43 -10.03 14.38 25.71
CA LEU A 43 -9.12 13.40 26.32
C LEU A 43 -9.46 11.95 25.93
N GLU A 44 -10.73 11.66 25.65
CA GLU A 44 -11.15 10.34 25.17
C GLU A 44 -10.67 10.08 23.74
N GLU A 45 -10.74 11.10 22.88
CA GLU A 45 -10.19 11.03 21.51
C GLU A 45 -8.67 10.86 21.52
N ILE A 46 -7.94 11.53 22.42
CA ILE A 46 -6.48 11.34 22.53
C ILE A 46 -6.12 9.90 22.90
N LYS A 47 -6.87 9.27 23.82
CA LYS A 47 -6.66 7.86 24.18
C LYS A 47 -6.87 6.95 22.96
N PHE A 48 -7.89 7.24 22.16
CA PHE A 48 -8.18 6.52 20.92
C PHE A 48 -7.07 6.70 19.88
N ILE A 49 -6.61 7.93 19.66
CA ILE A 49 -5.52 8.25 18.74
C ILE A 49 -4.22 7.57 19.17
N THR A 50 -3.93 7.57 20.48
CA THR A 50 -2.76 6.88 21.04
C THR A 50 -2.84 5.36 20.83
N LEU A 51 -4.03 4.78 20.97
CA LEU A 51 -4.26 3.36 20.66
C LEU A 51 -4.02 3.07 19.18
N PHE A 52 -4.54 3.92 18.28
CA PHE A 52 -4.32 3.81 16.83
C PHE A 52 -2.84 3.93 16.45
N HIS A 53 -2.10 4.82 17.11
CA HIS A 53 -0.65 4.92 16.96
C HIS A 53 0.04 3.61 17.32
N LEU A 54 -0.27 3.06 18.50
CA LEU A 54 0.37 1.84 19.01
C LEU A 54 0.06 0.63 18.12
N VAL A 55 -1.22 0.43 17.78
CA VAL A 55 -1.66 -0.70 16.94
C VAL A 55 -1.10 -0.57 15.53
N GLY A 56 -1.15 0.62 14.93
CA GLY A 56 -0.58 0.86 13.60
C GLY A 56 0.93 0.61 13.56
N PHE A 57 1.65 1.06 14.59
CA PHE A 57 3.08 0.80 14.72
C PHE A 57 3.38 -0.71 14.87
N VAL A 58 2.66 -1.43 15.72
CA VAL A 58 2.84 -2.89 15.90
C VAL A 58 2.50 -3.68 14.63
N LEU A 59 1.43 -3.31 13.92
CA LEU A 59 1.09 -3.92 12.64
C LEU A 59 2.18 -3.69 11.60
N GLU A 60 2.77 -2.50 11.59
CA GLU A 60 3.84 -2.21 10.65
C GLU A 60 5.14 -2.94 10.99
N GLN A 61 5.47 -3.07 12.28
CA GLN A 61 6.53 -3.97 12.76
C GLN A 61 6.32 -5.38 12.24
N PHE A 62 5.11 -5.92 12.44
CA PHE A 62 4.75 -7.24 11.96
C PHE A 62 4.95 -7.35 10.44
N LYS A 63 4.47 -6.38 9.66
CA LYS A 63 4.61 -6.35 8.19
C LYS A 63 6.05 -6.27 7.71
N THR A 64 6.91 -5.53 8.41
CA THR A 64 8.34 -5.50 8.12
C THR A 64 9.04 -6.80 8.48
N HIS A 65 8.64 -7.45 9.59
CA HIS A 65 9.22 -8.73 10.01
C HIS A 65 8.85 -9.89 9.08
N VAL A 66 7.64 -9.91 8.52
CA VAL A 66 7.25 -10.90 7.50
C VAL A 66 7.84 -10.63 6.12
N GLY A 67 8.55 -9.51 5.94
CA GLY A 67 9.20 -9.15 4.69
C GLY A 67 8.25 -8.65 3.60
N SER A 68 7.05 -8.18 3.96
CA SER A 68 6.11 -7.60 2.99
C SER A 68 6.66 -6.30 2.39
N TRP A 69 7.43 -5.54 3.17
CA TRP A 69 8.22 -4.39 2.73
C TRP A 69 9.35 -4.13 3.74
N ALA A 70 10.29 -3.25 3.40
CA ALA A 70 11.39 -2.87 4.29
C ALA A 70 11.69 -1.37 4.20
N TYR A 71 12.22 -0.81 5.30
CA TYR A 71 12.71 0.58 5.36
C TYR A 71 14.25 0.59 5.39
N PRO A 72 14.93 0.45 4.23
CA PRO A 72 16.38 0.24 4.16
C PRO A 72 17.21 1.45 4.60
N GLU A 73 16.63 2.65 4.57
CA GLU A 73 17.35 3.88 4.90
C GLU A 73 17.70 3.98 6.39
N PHE A 74 18.74 4.73 6.74
CA PHE A 74 19.01 5.03 8.15
C PHE A 74 18.05 6.13 8.64
N GLY A 75 17.48 5.99 9.84
CA GLY A 75 16.61 7.01 10.43
C GLY A 75 16.69 6.98 11.96
N PHE A 76 16.80 8.15 12.58
CA PHE A 76 17.00 8.28 14.03
C PHE A 76 15.81 7.80 14.86
N THR A 77 14.59 7.99 14.39
CA THR A 77 13.35 7.62 15.08
C THR A 77 12.84 6.24 14.66
N LYS A 78 13.75 5.32 14.28
CA LYS A 78 13.40 3.94 13.94
C LYS A 78 13.53 3.05 15.17
N ILE A 79 12.48 2.30 15.47
CA ILE A 79 12.50 1.24 16.48
C ILE A 79 12.27 -0.07 15.73
N ALA A 80 13.11 -1.10 15.97
CA ALA A 80 13.02 -2.41 15.32
C ALA A 80 12.91 -2.37 13.77
N GLY A 81 13.49 -1.35 13.13
CA GLY A 81 13.50 -1.18 11.67
C GLY A 81 12.32 -0.41 11.10
N VAL A 82 11.33 -0.03 11.91
CA VAL A 82 10.18 0.80 11.48
C VAL A 82 10.29 2.21 12.05
N PRO A 83 10.06 3.25 11.24
CA PRO A 83 10.06 4.62 11.73
C PRO A 83 8.81 4.95 12.56
N LEU A 84 8.99 5.66 13.68
CA LEU A 84 7.91 6.09 14.57
C LEU A 84 6.87 7.00 13.88
N TYR A 85 7.28 7.79 12.89
CA TYR A 85 6.34 8.66 12.17
C TYR A 85 5.23 7.87 11.47
N SER A 86 5.48 6.60 11.08
CA SER A 86 4.47 5.80 10.39
C SER A 86 3.28 5.49 11.31
N GLY A 87 3.54 5.19 12.58
CA GLY A 87 2.51 5.07 13.60
C GLY A 87 1.71 6.37 13.78
N PHE A 88 2.38 7.54 13.74
CA PHE A 88 1.69 8.84 13.79
C PHE A 88 0.83 9.09 12.55
N MET A 89 1.19 8.57 11.37
CA MET A 89 0.34 8.64 10.20
C MET A 89 -0.97 7.84 10.39
N TYR A 90 -0.90 6.64 10.98
CA TYR A 90 -2.10 5.87 11.35
C TYR A 90 -2.96 6.60 12.38
N ALA A 91 -2.32 7.25 13.35
CA ALA A 91 -2.99 8.07 14.37
C ALA A 91 -3.77 9.24 13.74
N ALA A 92 -3.20 9.91 12.73
CA ALA A 92 -3.86 10.99 12.01
C ALA A 92 -5.13 10.52 11.26
N VAL A 93 -5.10 9.32 10.67
CA VAL A 93 -6.29 8.71 10.06
C VAL A 93 -7.36 8.43 11.12
N GLY A 94 -6.96 7.90 12.28
CA GLY A 94 -7.86 7.67 13.41
C GLY A 94 -8.53 8.95 13.92
N SER A 95 -7.75 10.04 14.06
CA SER A 95 -8.28 11.37 14.44
C SER A 95 -9.27 11.90 13.40
N CYS A 96 -8.95 11.77 12.10
CA CYS A 96 -9.86 12.17 11.02
C CYS A 96 -11.20 11.42 11.10
N ILE A 97 -11.17 10.10 11.33
CA ILE A 97 -12.39 9.29 11.47
C ILE A 97 -13.19 9.73 12.71
N ALA A 98 -12.54 9.94 13.85
CA ALA A 98 -13.19 10.38 15.08
C ALA A 98 -13.87 11.75 14.90
N GLN A 99 -13.18 12.69 14.27
CA GLN A 99 -13.72 14.00 13.96
C GLN A 99 -14.88 13.93 12.95
N ALA A 100 -14.74 13.14 11.90
CA ALA A 100 -15.80 12.95 10.91
C ALA A 100 -17.06 12.36 11.57
N TRP A 101 -16.89 11.40 12.47
CA TRP A 101 -17.99 10.80 13.23
C TRP A 101 -18.74 11.83 14.09
N ARG A 102 -18.00 12.67 14.81
CA ARG A 102 -18.54 13.76 15.63
C ARG A 102 -19.23 14.82 14.78
N LEU A 103 -18.61 15.22 13.67
CA LEU A 103 -19.13 16.24 12.77
C LEU A 103 -20.42 15.79 12.06
N MET A 104 -20.46 14.53 11.63
CA MET A 104 -21.62 13.92 10.99
C MET A 104 -22.70 13.45 11.99
N ARG A 105 -22.47 13.62 13.30
CA ARG A 105 -23.38 13.19 14.38
C ARG A 105 -23.84 11.74 14.23
N VAL A 106 -22.92 10.84 13.86
CA VAL A 106 -23.26 9.45 13.59
C VAL A 106 -23.65 8.76 14.90
N THR A 107 -24.88 8.23 14.95
CA THR A 107 -25.37 7.43 16.08
C THR A 107 -25.51 5.98 15.65
N LEU A 108 -24.83 5.07 16.35
CA LEU A 108 -25.01 3.64 16.14
C LEU A 108 -26.25 3.17 16.89
N HIS A 109 -27.29 2.78 16.16
CA HIS A 109 -28.44 2.09 16.74
C HIS A 109 -28.11 0.61 16.87
N ALA A 110 -28.37 0.02 18.04
CA ALA A 110 -28.09 -1.39 18.36
C ALA A 110 -26.61 -1.80 18.25
N ALA A 111 -25.69 -0.93 18.67
CA ALA A 111 -24.29 -1.32 18.78
C ALA A 111 -24.13 -2.52 19.74
N PRO A 112 -23.40 -3.57 19.34
CA PRO A 112 -23.06 -4.65 20.26
C PRO A 112 -22.29 -4.07 21.46
N LYS A 113 -22.46 -4.68 22.64
CA LYS A 113 -21.76 -4.25 23.85
C LYS A 113 -20.25 -4.20 23.56
N GLY A 114 -19.55 -3.18 24.05
CA GLY A 114 -18.15 -2.94 23.68
C GLY A 114 -17.26 -4.18 23.83
N TRP A 115 -17.47 -5.00 24.86
CA TRP A 115 -16.73 -6.25 25.04
C TRP A 115 -16.89 -7.24 23.88
N VAL A 116 -18.07 -7.32 23.25
CA VAL A 116 -18.32 -8.19 22.08
C VAL A 116 -17.48 -7.72 20.91
N SER A 117 -17.43 -6.41 20.65
CA SER A 117 -16.59 -5.83 19.61
C SER A 117 -15.11 -6.10 19.85
N TRP A 118 -14.64 -5.94 21.09
CA TRP A 118 -13.27 -6.28 21.46
C TRP A 118 -12.96 -7.77 21.28
N SER A 119 -13.87 -8.65 21.71
CA SER A 119 -13.72 -10.10 21.56
C SER A 119 -13.64 -10.52 20.10
N LEU A 120 -14.47 -9.94 19.22
CA LEU A 120 -14.41 -10.20 17.78
C LEU A 120 -13.05 -9.77 17.19
N GLY A 121 -12.58 -8.56 17.51
CA GLY A 121 -11.27 -8.11 17.03
C GLY A 121 -10.10 -8.95 17.54
N VAL A 122 -10.17 -9.46 18.77
CA VAL A 122 -9.16 -10.39 19.31
C VAL A 122 -9.25 -11.76 18.64
N LEU A 123 -10.46 -12.23 18.32
CA LEU A 123 -10.68 -13.51 17.66
C LEU A 123 -10.17 -13.53 16.22
N ASP A 124 -10.12 -12.38 15.56
CA ASP A 124 -9.52 -12.24 14.22
C ASP A 124 -7.98 -12.30 14.26
N LEU A 125 -7.35 -12.05 15.41
CA LEU A 125 -5.89 -12.01 15.54
C LEU A 125 -5.22 -13.38 15.23
N PRO A 126 -5.74 -14.54 15.71
CA PRO A 126 -5.29 -15.85 15.26
C PRO A 126 -5.35 -16.07 13.75
N GLN A 127 -6.41 -15.62 13.07
CA GLN A 127 -6.54 -15.74 11.60
C GLN A 127 -5.45 -14.92 10.90
N PHE A 128 -5.23 -13.69 11.34
CA PHE A 128 -4.17 -12.82 10.85
C PHE A 128 -2.76 -13.42 11.07
N LEU A 129 -2.56 -14.13 12.18
CA LEU A 129 -1.31 -14.84 12.48
C LEU A 129 -1.19 -16.19 11.76
N HIS A 130 -2.30 -16.82 11.38
CA HIS A 130 -2.34 -18.10 10.67
C HIS A 130 -2.05 -17.92 9.18
N GLU A 131 -2.50 -16.82 8.56
CA GLU A 131 -2.08 -16.38 7.21
C GLU A 131 -0.63 -15.84 7.18
N ARG A 132 0.27 -16.39 8.00
CA ARG A 132 1.70 -16.42 7.71
C ARG A 132 1.91 -17.27 6.45
N HIS A 133 1.53 -16.76 5.29
CA HIS A 133 1.97 -17.33 4.03
C HIS A 133 3.51 -17.34 4.05
N PRO A 134 4.16 -18.51 4.02
CA PRO A 134 5.59 -18.56 3.82
C PRO A 134 5.84 -18.02 2.41
N ALA A 135 6.23 -16.74 2.32
CA ALA A 135 6.64 -16.06 1.09
C ALA A 135 7.97 -16.63 0.52
N ARG A 136 8.22 -17.94 0.68
CA ARG A 136 9.38 -18.64 0.14
C ARG A 136 9.08 -19.38 -1.16
N ARG A 137 7.87 -19.31 -1.72
CA ARG A 137 7.52 -19.95 -3.01
C ARG A 137 6.62 -19.11 -3.91
N ALA A 138 7.04 -17.90 -4.27
CA ALA A 138 6.41 -17.16 -5.38
C ALA A 138 7.32 -16.20 -6.15
N ILE A 139 8.66 -16.28 -5.99
CA ILE A 139 9.61 -15.51 -6.81
C ILE A 139 10.33 -16.40 -7.85
N PRO A 140 9.62 -17.13 -8.73
CA PRO A 140 10.24 -17.50 -10.00
C PRO A 140 9.46 -17.00 -11.22
N ALA A 141 8.31 -16.33 -11.04
CA ALA A 141 7.52 -15.77 -12.13
C ALA A 141 7.99 -14.37 -12.54
N HIS A 142 8.14 -13.44 -11.60
CA HIS A 142 8.63 -12.08 -11.86
C HIS A 142 10.07 -12.05 -12.42
N ALA A 143 10.94 -12.93 -11.90
CA ALA A 143 12.32 -13.03 -12.37
C ALA A 143 12.46 -13.60 -13.81
N ARG A 144 11.47 -14.38 -14.28
CA ARG A 144 11.41 -14.87 -15.67
C ARG A 144 10.82 -13.83 -16.63
N CYS A 145 9.82 -13.08 -16.18
CA CYS A 145 9.20 -12.01 -16.97
C CYS A 145 10.20 -10.86 -17.20
N ALA A 146 10.92 -10.43 -16.15
CA ALA A 146 11.96 -9.41 -16.24
C ALA A 146 13.13 -9.83 -17.17
N ARG A 147 13.55 -11.10 -17.12
CA ARG A 147 14.59 -11.63 -18.02
C ARG A 147 14.17 -11.68 -19.49
N ARG A 148 12.88 -11.92 -19.77
CA ARG A 148 12.35 -11.98 -21.13
C ARG A 148 12.15 -10.58 -21.75
N VAL A 149 11.83 -9.57 -20.93
CA VAL A 149 11.76 -8.16 -21.33
C VAL A 149 13.15 -7.58 -21.58
N LEU A 150 14.15 -7.95 -20.78
CA LEU A 150 15.54 -7.51 -20.97
C LEU A 150 16.27 -8.21 -22.12
N ALA A 151 15.76 -9.34 -22.62
CA ALA A 151 16.37 -10.09 -23.72
C ALA A 151 16.07 -9.52 -25.12
N HIS A 152 15.07 -8.64 -25.25
CA HIS A 152 14.77 -7.94 -26.50
C HIS A 152 14.80 -6.42 -26.27
N PRO A 153 15.98 -5.78 -26.35
CA PRO A 153 16.05 -4.33 -26.44
C PRO A 153 15.53 -3.93 -27.83
N THR A 154 14.23 -3.65 -27.94
CA THR A 154 13.68 -3.01 -29.14
C THR A 154 14.27 -1.61 -29.25
N ARG A 155 14.95 -1.37 -30.37
CA ARG A 155 15.82 -0.23 -30.68
C ARG A 155 15.12 1.13 -30.83
N ASP A 156 13.87 1.27 -30.35
CA ASP A 156 13.00 2.42 -30.66
C ASP A 156 12.30 3.05 -29.44
N GLN A 157 12.87 2.93 -28.25
CA GLN A 157 12.29 3.51 -27.02
C GLN A 157 12.50 5.04 -26.85
N ALA A 158 12.91 5.74 -27.90
CA ALA A 158 13.22 7.17 -27.83
C ALA A 158 12.10 8.11 -28.30
N ARG A 159 10.87 7.66 -28.60
CA ARG A 159 9.90 8.56 -29.26
C ARG A 159 8.50 8.71 -28.69
N LEU A 160 7.94 7.82 -27.86
CA LEU A 160 6.51 7.94 -27.52
C LEU A 160 6.15 7.38 -26.14
N GLU A 161 6.18 8.22 -25.11
CA GLU A 161 5.10 8.23 -24.10
C GLU A 161 3.95 9.06 -24.72
N PRO A 162 2.64 8.76 -24.57
CA PRO A 162 2.02 8.25 -23.33
C PRO A 162 0.81 7.29 -23.54
N HIS A 163 0.74 6.18 -22.80
CA HIS A 163 -0.55 5.65 -22.30
C HIS A 163 -0.24 4.52 -21.31
N VAL A 164 -0.74 4.65 -20.07
CA VAL A 164 -0.58 3.63 -19.03
C VAL A 164 -1.88 2.81 -18.96
N PRO A 165 -1.89 1.51 -19.33
CA PRO A 165 -2.93 0.58 -18.88
C PRO A 165 -2.47 -0.13 -17.61
N HIS A 166 -3.36 -0.10 -16.61
CA HIS A 166 -3.21 -0.77 -15.31
C HIS A 166 -3.34 -2.31 -15.40
N PRO A 167 -2.93 -3.07 -14.37
CA PRO A 167 -2.52 -4.48 -14.46
C PRO A 167 -3.63 -5.54 -14.47
N CYS A 168 -4.86 -5.20 -14.88
CA CYS A 168 -6.00 -6.11 -14.88
C CYS A 168 -6.72 -6.11 -16.23
N ASP A 169 -6.14 -6.71 -17.27
CA ASP A 169 -6.89 -7.01 -18.51
C ASP A 169 -6.39 -8.28 -19.24
N ALA A 170 -5.87 -9.25 -18.48
CA ALA A 170 -5.55 -10.58 -19.01
C ALA A 170 -5.90 -11.70 -18.02
N SER A 171 -7.06 -11.58 -17.38
CA SER A 171 -7.80 -12.78 -16.98
C SER A 171 -8.36 -13.41 -18.26
N VAL A 172 -8.20 -14.72 -18.40
CA VAL A 172 -8.76 -15.60 -19.45
C VAL A 172 -7.97 -15.69 -20.78
N ARG A 173 -6.90 -16.50 -20.75
CA ARG A 173 -6.51 -17.43 -21.85
C ARG A 173 -5.42 -18.38 -21.32
N GLY A 174 -5.61 -19.67 -21.17
CA GLY A 174 -6.76 -20.53 -21.37
C GLY A 174 -6.51 -21.90 -20.74
N SER A 175 -7.59 -22.52 -20.27
CA SER A 175 -7.67 -23.95 -19.98
C SER A 175 -9.10 -24.36 -20.31
N GLY A 176 -9.26 -25.27 -21.28
CA GLY A 176 -10.58 -25.80 -21.65
C GLY A 176 -10.70 -26.08 -23.14
N ARG A 177 -10.44 -27.32 -23.54
CA ARG A 177 -10.92 -27.90 -24.79
C ARG A 177 -12.45 -27.85 -24.81
N THR A 178 -13.04 -27.27 -25.83
CA THR A 178 -14.37 -27.68 -26.33
C THR A 178 -14.34 -27.70 -27.86
N HIS A 179 -14.52 -28.90 -28.40
CA HIS A 179 -14.91 -29.12 -29.79
C HIS A 179 -16.24 -28.40 -30.06
N LEU A 180 -16.32 -27.48 -31.02
CA LEU A 180 -17.52 -27.28 -31.84
C LEU A 180 -17.25 -26.33 -33.04
N GLY A 181 -17.51 -26.83 -34.26
CA GLY A 181 -18.14 -26.08 -35.35
C GLY A 181 -17.37 -24.94 -36.05
N ARG A 182 -16.39 -25.27 -36.90
CA ARG A 182 -15.72 -24.32 -37.83
C ARG A 182 -16.60 -23.81 -38.99
N GLY A 183 -17.90 -24.11 -39.00
CA GLY A 183 -18.84 -23.85 -40.12
C GLY A 183 -19.80 -22.67 -39.94
N GLU A 184 -20.17 -22.31 -38.71
CA GLU A 184 -21.17 -21.26 -38.46
C GLU A 184 -20.65 -19.83 -38.70
N HIS A 185 -19.34 -19.62 -38.56
CA HIS A 185 -18.75 -18.28 -38.60
C HIS A 185 -18.82 -17.61 -39.99
N ARG A 186 -18.88 -18.38 -41.08
CA ARG A 186 -18.98 -17.82 -42.44
C ARG A 186 -20.40 -17.32 -42.77
N HIS A 187 -21.42 -17.90 -42.17
CA HIS A 187 -22.81 -17.52 -42.42
C HIS A 187 -23.20 -16.20 -41.74
N VAL A 188 -22.62 -15.94 -40.56
CA VAL A 188 -22.82 -14.69 -39.81
C VAL A 188 -22.08 -13.53 -40.47
N LEU A 189 -20.82 -13.73 -40.89
CA LEU A 189 -20.04 -12.68 -41.56
C LEU A 189 -20.68 -12.20 -42.87
N ARG A 190 -21.39 -13.09 -43.59
CA ARG A 190 -22.14 -12.73 -44.80
C ARG A 190 -23.42 -11.93 -44.54
N ARG A 191 -24.04 -12.08 -43.36
CA ARG A 191 -25.22 -11.28 -42.95
C ARG A 191 -24.85 -9.85 -42.52
N VAL A 192 -23.63 -9.64 -42.05
CA VAL A 192 -23.17 -8.36 -41.47
C VAL A 192 -22.45 -7.48 -42.50
N GLY A 193 -22.39 -7.90 -43.78
CA GLY A 193 -21.85 -7.06 -44.87
C GLY A 193 -20.36 -6.75 -44.75
N LEU A 194 -19.62 -7.48 -43.92
CA LEU A 194 -18.20 -7.23 -43.69
C LEU A 194 -17.34 -8.05 -44.67
N PRO A 195 -16.31 -7.44 -45.29
CA PRO A 195 -15.42 -8.15 -46.18
C PRO A 195 -14.63 -9.21 -45.40
N THR A 196 -14.64 -10.44 -45.92
CA THR A 196 -13.81 -11.52 -45.40
C THR A 196 -12.35 -11.27 -45.83
N PRO A 197 -11.39 -11.26 -44.89
CA PRO A 197 -9.98 -11.17 -45.25
C PRO A 197 -9.56 -12.44 -46.02
N ASN A 198 -8.81 -12.24 -47.12
CA ASN A 198 -8.16 -13.30 -47.90
C ASN A 198 -7.09 -14.03 -47.07
#